data_AF-T0RRN2-F1
#
_entry.id   AF-T0RRN2-F1
#
_cell.length_a   1.000
_cell.length_b   1.000
_cell.length_c   1.000
_cell.angle_alpha   90.00
_cell.angle_beta   90.00
_cell.angle_gamma   90.00
#
_symmetry.space_group_name_H-M   'P 1'
#
loop_
_entity.id
_entity.type
_entity.pdbx_description
1 polymer ?
#
loop_
_entity_poly.entity_id
_entity_poly.type
_entity_poly.pdbx_seq_one_letter_code
_entity_poly.pdbx_strand_id
1 'polypeptide(L)'
;MSLINTIAQVKFNFNNLKNEFDMTVLENCKNFPAWNNHSLEDVRSQYDAIISILEEAIELNDLENVPLNFLISLSNSIAAILNNFRNLKNQLNQQHYHQLSSQISSLRGQLRTFGIEVSFIRERALDELRLNTGELLSQLEKEKKEFLSLKKDLGSYVGGAVSSALSDSFKKRKDSLWIAKSFWLFLFIGVGYVTYGDTRNISKEIEIVYKTSIEKEAQNESTKSTSDLLIVWLVRLLSVSPNVAALWFIGTQYLKERHFEEEVAHKASVASSLKNYSELSSSESTQNEIISAASNVVFSPPSYKDGWGGVEKNLKKIAEITSHLK
;
A
#
# COMPACT_ATOMS: atom_id res chain seq x y z
N MET A 1 -16.43 59.33 30.34
CA MET A 1 -15.75 59.25 29.03
C MET A 1 -16.11 57.90 28.42
N SER A 2 -16.67 57.84 27.20
CA SER A 2 -17.07 56.58 26.58
C SER A 2 -15.85 55.82 26.03
N LEU A 3 -15.96 54.50 25.89
CA LEU A 3 -14.92 53.62 25.30
C LEU A 3 -14.43 54.17 23.95
N ILE A 4 -15.36 54.54 23.07
CA ILE A 4 -15.09 55.11 21.75
C ILE A 4 -14.25 56.39 21.85
N ASN A 5 -14.58 57.29 22.78
CA ASN A 5 -13.83 58.53 22.97
C ASN A 5 -12.40 58.24 23.49
N THR A 6 -12.23 57.24 24.34
CA THR A 6 -10.90 56.85 24.85
C THR A 6 -10.07 56.19 23.75
N ILE A 7 -10.65 55.33 22.91
CA ILE A 7 -9.95 54.75 21.74
C ILE A 7 -9.53 55.84 20.77
N ALA A 8 -10.40 56.82 20.49
CA ALA A 8 -10.08 57.96 19.64
C ALA A 8 -8.91 58.79 20.20
N GLN A 9 -8.86 58.97 21.53
CA GLN A 9 -7.73 59.63 22.20
C GLN A 9 -6.43 58.83 22.09
N VAL A 10 -6.48 57.50 22.24
CA VAL A 10 -5.31 56.63 22.03
C VAL A 10 -4.81 56.77 20.59
N LYS A 11 -5.69 56.67 19.58
CA LYS A 11 -5.34 56.83 18.16
C LYS A 11 -4.73 58.20 17.89
N PHE A 12 -5.31 59.26 18.43
CA PHE A 12 -4.80 60.63 18.30
C PHE A 12 -3.40 60.78 18.91
N ASN A 13 -3.20 60.33 20.16
CA ASN A 13 -1.91 60.40 20.83
C ASN A 13 -0.85 59.53 20.14
N PHE A 14 -1.24 58.35 19.65
CA PHE A 14 -0.36 57.46 18.90
C PHE A 14 0.11 58.11 17.59
N ASN A 15 -0.80 58.72 16.83
CA ASN A 15 -0.44 59.42 15.60
C ASN A 15 0.51 60.59 15.87
N ASN A 16 0.27 61.36 16.94
CA ASN A 16 1.20 62.42 17.34
C ASN A 16 2.57 61.86 17.72
N LEU A 17 2.61 60.73 18.45
CA LEU A 17 3.86 60.07 18.81
C LEU A 17 4.63 59.63 17.56
N LYS A 18 3.96 59.00 16.60
CA LYS A 18 4.59 58.56 15.35
C LYS A 18 5.10 59.72 14.50
N ASN A 19 4.38 60.84 14.45
CA ASN A 19 4.72 61.98 13.60
C ASN A 19 5.78 62.90 14.21
N GLU A 20 5.79 63.07 15.53
CA GLU A 20 6.68 64.03 16.20
C GLU A 20 7.97 63.41 16.72
N PHE A 21 7.97 62.09 16.99
CA PHE A 21 9.14 61.42 17.52
C PHE A 21 10.20 61.25 16.44
N ASP A 22 11.32 61.94 16.63
CA ASP A 22 12.43 61.99 15.69
C ASP A 22 13.64 61.26 16.27
N MET A 23 14.01 60.15 15.62
CA MET A 23 15.12 59.30 16.04
C MET A 23 16.48 60.00 15.99
N THR A 24 16.63 61.06 15.20
CA THR A 24 17.88 61.83 15.14
C THR A 24 18.14 62.58 16.45
N VAL A 25 17.09 62.94 17.20
CA VAL A 25 17.22 63.56 18.53
C VAL A 25 17.83 62.57 19.53
N LEU A 26 17.47 61.29 19.45
CA LEU A 26 18.07 60.25 20.29
C LEU A 26 19.54 60.01 19.96
N GLU A 27 19.94 60.11 18.70
CA GLU A 27 21.35 59.93 18.29
C GLU A 27 22.29 60.96 18.94
N ASN A 28 21.79 62.17 19.20
CA ASN A 28 22.52 63.19 19.95
C ASN A 28 22.75 62.81 21.42
N CYS A 29 22.05 61.80 21.94
CA CYS A 29 22.19 61.26 23.29
C CYS A 29 23.16 60.06 23.36
N LYS A 30 23.87 59.70 22.28
CA LYS A 30 24.76 58.52 22.23
C LYS A 30 25.83 58.48 23.33
N ASN A 31 26.25 59.64 23.83
CA ASN A 31 27.25 59.77 24.88
C ASN A 31 26.67 59.73 26.30
N PHE A 32 25.34 59.64 26.46
CA PHE A 32 24.72 59.55 27.77
C PHE A 32 24.88 58.14 28.35
N PRO A 33 25.05 58.01 29.68
CA PRO A 33 25.16 56.71 30.31
C PRO A 33 23.85 55.93 30.17
N ALA A 34 24.00 54.61 30.05
CA ALA A 34 22.88 53.67 30.00
C ALA A 34 21.94 53.86 31.20
N TRP A 35 20.64 53.71 30.95
CA TRP A 35 19.61 53.76 32.00
C TRP A 35 19.16 52.34 32.33
N ASN A 36 19.30 51.89 33.57
CA ASN A 36 18.96 50.51 33.98
C ASN A 36 19.58 49.42 33.08
N ASN A 37 20.85 49.59 32.69
CA ASN A 37 21.56 48.70 31.74
C ASN A 37 20.98 48.66 30.32
N HIS A 38 20.01 49.54 29.99
CA HIS A 38 19.54 49.73 28.63
C HIS A 38 20.40 50.76 27.91
N SER A 39 21.03 50.31 26.83
CA SER A 39 21.73 51.16 25.88
C SER A 39 20.74 52.00 25.07
N LEU A 40 21.23 52.98 24.33
CA LEU A 40 20.41 53.75 23.38
C LEU A 40 19.71 52.86 22.37
N GLU A 41 20.40 51.81 21.90
CA GLU A 41 19.85 50.86 20.93
C GLU A 41 18.68 50.06 21.54
N ASP A 42 18.75 49.73 22.83
CA ASP A 42 17.65 49.06 23.53
C ASP A 42 16.42 49.95 23.63
N VAL A 43 16.61 51.26 23.87
CA VAL A 43 15.52 52.23 23.94
C VAL A 43 14.88 52.40 22.56
N ARG A 44 15.70 52.47 21.51
CA ARG A 44 15.26 52.49 20.10
C ARG A 44 14.45 51.23 19.76
N SER A 45 14.98 50.05 20.02
CA SER A 45 14.29 48.78 19.78
C SER A 45 12.99 48.67 20.57
N GLN A 46 12.95 49.15 21.82
CA GLN A 46 11.73 49.19 22.63
C GLN A 46 10.67 50.13 22.02
N TYR A 47 11.07 51.31 21.56
CA TYR A 47 10.18 52.25 20.90
C TYR A 47 9.60 51.67 19.62
N ASP A 48 10.44 51.12 18.74
CA ASP A 48 10.00 50.53 17.46
C ASP A 48 9.01 49.38 17.69
N ALA A 49 9.28 48.53 18.70
CA ALA A 49 8.37 47.46 19.09
C ALA A 49 7.01 48.01 19.57
N ILE A 50 7.00 49.06 20.39
CA ILE A 50 5.76 49.71 20.84
C ILE A 50 4.96 50.26 19.66
N ILE A 51 5.63 50.92 18.71
CA ILE A 51 4.97 51.49 17.52
C ILE A 51 4.35 50.37 16.69
N SER A 52 5.09 49.31 16.39
CA SER A 52 4.58 48.18 15.63
C SER A 52 3.38 47.52 16.30
N ILE A 53 3.43 47.29 17.62
CA ILE A 53 2.34 46.65 18.37
C ILE A 53 1.09 47.53 18.38
N LEU A 54 1.25 48.84 18.61
CA LEU A 54 0.13 49.76 18.67
C LEU A 54 -0.50 50.04 17.30
N GLU A 55 0.31 50.12 16.25
CA GLU A 55 -0.17 50.28 14.88
C GLU A 55 -1.09 49.13 14.49
N GLU A 56 -0.64 47.90 14.72
CA GLU A 56 -1.41 46.70 14.40
C GLU A 56 -2.66 46.56 15.28
N ALA A 57 -2.56 46.82 16.58
CA ALA A 57 -3.72 46.83 17.48
C ALA A 57 -4.79 47.87 17.09
N ILE A 58 -4.37 48.98 16.46
CA ILE A 58 -5.26 50.01 15.92
C ILE A 58 -5.90 49.56 14.60
N GLU A 59 -5.13 48.93 13.71
CA GLU A 59 -5.58 48.43 12.40
C GLU A 59 -6.60 47.28 12.54
N LEU A 60 -6.34 46.34 13.45
CA LEU A 60 -7.22 45.20 13.73
C LEU A 60 -8.42 45.54 14.63
N ASN A 61 -8.50 46.79 15.12
CA ASN A 61 -9.47 47.25 16.11
C ASN A 61 -9.45 46.44 17.44
N ASP A 62 -8.33 45.81 17.77
CA ASP A 62 -8.17 45.04 19.01
C ASP A 62 -8.36 45.89 20.27
N LEU A 63 -8.14 47.20 20.18
CA LEU A 63 -8.36 48.15 21.28
C LEU A 63 -9.80 48.15 21.81
N GLU A 64 -10.79 47.70 21.03
CA GLU A 64 -12.18 47.59 21.47
C GLU A 64 -12.39 46.53 22.56
N ASN A 65 -11.56 45.48 22.55
CA ASN A 65 -11.65 44.35 23.47
C ASN A 65 -10.85 44.58 24.76
N VAL A 66 -10.20 45.73 24.89
CA VAL A 66 -9.29 46.03 25.98
C VAL A 66 -10.02 46.80 27.09
N PRO A 67 -9.77 46.49 28.38
CA PRO A 67 -10.40 47.20 29.49
C PRO A 67 -10.22 48.73 29.43
N LEU A 68 -11.30 49.49 29.72
CA LEU A 68 -11.30 50.95 29.64
C LEU A 68 -10.17 51.60 30.47
N ASN A 69 -9.90 51.07 31.66
CA ASN A 69 -8.83 51.54 32.55
C ASN A 69 -7.44 51.40 31.89
N PHE A 70 -7.23 50.33 31.13
CA PHE A 70 -6.00 50.18 30.36
C PHE A 70 -5.92 51.18 29.23
N LEU A 71 -7.00 51.39 28.46
CA LEU A 71 -7.00 52.38 27.37
C LEU A 71 -6.70 53.80 27.87
N ILE A 72 -7.22 54.16 29.06
CA ILE A 72 -6.88 55.42 29.73
C ILE A 72 -5.40 55.46 30.10
N SER A 73 -4.87 54.39 30.72
CA SER A 73 -3.44 54.27 31.05
C SER A 73 -2.56 54.37 29.81
N LEU A 74 -2.92 53.68 28.73
CA LEU A 74 -2.22 53.66 27.46
C LEU A 74 -2.16 55.06 26.86
N SER A 75 -3.31 55.75 26.79
CA SER A 75 -3.39 57.13 26.31
C SER A 75 -2.48 58.08 27.10
N ASN A 76 -2.50 57.96 28.43
CA ASN A 76 -1.68 58.77 29.32
C ASN A 76 -0.18 58.45 29.18
N SER A 77 0.19 57.18 29.05
CA SER A 77 1.57 56.74 28.86
C SER A 77 2.13 57.24 27.52
N ILE A 78 1.35 57.15 26.42
CA ILE A 78 1.75 57.69 25.11
C ILE A 78 1.95 59.20 25.18
N ALA A 79 1.02 59.94 25.81
CA ALA A 79 1.14 61.37 26.01
C ALA A 79 2.36 61.74 26.87
N ALA A 80 2.67 60.93 27.90
CA ALA A 80 3.85 61.12 28.73
C ALA A 80 5.16 60.92 27.95
N ILE A 81 5.23 59.90 27.08
CA ILE A 81 6.39 59.70 26.20
C ILE A 81 6.58 60.91 25.28
N LEU A 82 5.50 61.37 24.63
CA LEU A 82 5.51 62.56 23.79
C LEU A 82 6.04 63.80 24.51
N ASN A 83 5.52 64.08 25.72
CA ASN A 83 5.94 65.25 26.49
C ASN A 83 7.41 65.15 26.92
N ASN A 84 7.86 63.97 27.35
CA ASN A 84 9.28 63.77 27.71
C ASN A 84 10.19 63.86 26.49
N PHE A 85 9.75 63.38 25.33
CA PHE A 85 10.47 63.55 24.08
C PHE A 85 10.60 65.02 23.70
N ARG A 86 9.52 65.81 23.78
CA ARG A 86 9.56 67.26 23.54
C ARG A 86 10.50 67.98 24.50
N ASN A 87 10.50 67.59 25.78
CA ASN A 87 11.44 68.14 26.77
C ASN A 87 12.90 67.82 26.42
N LEU A 88 13.18 66.56 26.03
CA LEU A 88 14.51 66.15 25.58
C LEU A 88 14.95 66.91 24.31
N LYS A 89 14.03 67.10 23.36
CA LYS A 89 14.28 67.86 22.12
C LYS A 89 14.61 69.33 22.41
N ASN A 90 13.92 69.94 23.36
CA ASN A 90 14.15 71.34 23.76
C ASN A 90 15.41 71.50 24.63
N GLN A 91 15.73 70.48 25.44
CA GLN A 91 16.86 70.48 26.37
C GLN A 91 17.53 69.11 26.37
N LEU A 92 18.63 68.99 25.61
CA LEU A 92 19.44 67.77 25.57
C LEU A 92 20.19 67.57 26.88
N ASN A 93 19.58 66.86 27.82
CA ASN A 93 20.20 66.47 29.08
C ASN A 93 19.91 65.01 29.45
N GLN A 94 20.77 64.45 30.28
CA GLN A 94 20.69 63.06 30.71
C GLN A 94 19.39 62.75 31.49
N GLN A 95 18.90 63.70 32.27
CA GLN A 95 17.69 63.51 33.09
C GLN A 95 16.46 63.28 32.22
N HIS A 96 16.26 64.08 31.17
CA HIS A 96 15.14 63.91 30.24
C HIS A 96 15.27 62.64 29.41
N TYR A 97 16.49 62.25 29.04
CA TYR A 97 16.73 60.97 28.39
C TYR A 97 16.34 59.80 29.29
N HIS A 98 16.77 59.79 30.56
CA HIS A 98 16.40 58.75 31.53
C HIS A 98 14.89 58.70 31.82
N GLN A 99 14.23 59.86 31.88
CA GLN A 99 12.78 59.94 32.01
C GLN A 99 12.06 59.35 30.79
N LEU A 100 12.51 59.66 29.58
CA LEU A 100 11.96 59.11 28.35
C LEU A 100 12.13 57.58 28.28
N SER A 101 13.34 57.09 28.54
CA SER A 101 13.64 55.65 28.56
C SER A 101 12.78 54.91 29.56
N SER A 102 12.57 55.49 30.75
CA SER A 102 11.69 54.91 31.78
C SER A 102 10.24 54.79 31.32
N GLN A 103 9.70 55.82 30.64
CA GLN A 103 8.32 55.77 30.14
C GLN A 103 8.16 54.78 28.98
N ILE A 104 9.15 54.68 28.10
CA ILE A 104 9.17 53.67 27.02
C ILE A 104 9.16 52.26 27.60
N SER A 105 10.06 51.97 28.54
CA SER A 105 10.12 50.65 29.18
C SER A 105 8.83 50.32 29.95
N SER A 106 8.26 51.31 30.66
CA SER A 106 6.99 51.15 31.38
C SER A 106 5.83 50.82 30.43
N LEU A 107 5.70 51.56 29.33
CA LEU A 107 4.66 51.31 28.33
C LEU A 107 4.81 49.92 27.68
N ARG A 108 6.03 49.52 27.33
CA ARG A 108 6.29 48.16 26.84
C ARG A 108 5.88 47.10 27.86
N GLY A 109 6.19 47.31 29.13
CA GLY A 109 5.74 46.45 30.23
C GLY A 109 4.22 46.35 30.29
N GLN A 110 3.51 47.48 30.17
CA GLN A 110 2.05 47.52 30.13
C GLN A 110 1.49 46.72 28.93
N LEU A 111 2.03 46.88 27.72
CA LEU A 111 1.59 46.12 26.54
C LEU A 111 1.77 44.61 26.73
N ARG A 112 2.84 44.19 27.40
CA ARG A 112 3.09 42.78 27.76
C ARG A 112 2.11 42.24 28.77
N THR A 113 1.94 42.96 29.88
CA THR A 113 1.07 42.52 30.99
C THR A 113 -0.37 42.36 30.53
N PHE A 114 -0.83 43.20 29.60
CA PHE A 114 -2.18 43.13 29.05
C PHE A 114 -2.30 42.21 27.82
N GLY A 115 -1.23 41.50 27.45
CA GLY A 115 -1.27 40.44 26.43
C GLY A 115 -1.35 40.91 24.99
N ILE A 116 -1.28 42.22 24.73
CA ILE A 116 -1.37 42.79 23.37
C ILE A 116 -0.16 42.33 22.51
N GLU A 117 1.02 42.19 23.11
CA GLU A 117 2.21 41.62 22.42
C GLU A 117 2.05 40.12 22.05
N VAL A 118 1.22 39.36 22.79
CA VAL A 118 1.04 37.91 22.58
C VAL A 118 -0.05 37.61 21.55
N SER A 119 -1.11 38.42 21.51
CA SER A 119 -2.15 38.33 20.47
C SER A 119 -1.56 38.47 19.06
N PHE A 120 -0.65 39.44 18.89
CA PHE A 120 0.12 39.69 17.67
C PHE A 120 0.88 38.47 17.14
N ILE A 121 1.70 37.83 18.00
CA ILE A 121 2.55 36.68 17.60
C ILE A 121 1.69 35.46 17.27
N ARG A 122 0.59 35.28 18.00
CA ARG A 122 -0.27 34.10 17.87
C ARG A 122 -1.11 34.13 16.60
N GLU A 123 -1.60 35.30 16.16
CA GLU A 123 -2.46 35.40 14.98
C GLU A 123 -1.69 35.16 13.68
N ARG A 124 -0.49 35.74 13.53
CA ARG A 124 0.39 35.45 12.37
C ARG A 124 0.76 33.96 12.27
N ALA A 125 1.08 33.32 13.39
CA ALA A 125 1.41 31.89 13.41
C ALA A 125 0.21 31.01 13.02
N LEU A 126 -1.01 31.45 13.35
CA LEU A 126 -2.24 30.70 13.07
C LEU A 126 -2.62 30.76 11.59
N ASP A 127 -2.41 31.91 10.94
CA ASP A 127 -2.67 32.07 9.51
C ASP A 127 -1.66 31.32 8.64
N GLU A 128 -0.38 31.33 9.02
CA GLU A 128 0.65 30.52 8.33
C GLU A 128 0.36 29.03 8.46
N LEU A 129 -0.07 28.57 9.64
CA LEU A 129 -0.45 27.17 9.87
C LEU A 129 -1.69 26.79 9.02
N ARG A 130 -2.68 27.68 8.91
CA ARG A 130 -3.88 27.45 8.10
C ARG A 130 -3.55 27.31 6.60
N LEU A 131 -2.68 28.17 6.08
CA LEU A 131 -2.25 28.12 4.68
C LEU A 131 -1.50 26.81 4.38
N ASN A 132 -0.54 26.44 5.23
CA ASN A 132 0.21 25.18 5.07
C ASN A 132 -0.69 23.94 5.19
N THR A 133 -1.68 23.97 6.08
CA THR A 133 -2.63 22.86 6.23
C THR A 133 -3.54 22.73 5.01
N GLY A 134 -3.98 23.85 4.43
CA GLY A 134 -4.78 23.86 3.20
C GLY A 134 -4.01 23.30 1.99
N GLU A 135 -2.74 23.67 1.85
CA GLU A 135 -1.87 23.15 0.79
C GLU A 135 -1.66 21.64 0.94
N LEU A 136 -1.32 21.16 2.14
CA LEU A 136 -1.16 19.73 2.42
C LEU A 136 -2.43 18.93 2.14
N LEU A 137 -3.60 19.45 2.52
CA LEU A 137 -4.89 18.81 2.21
C LEU A 137 -5.10 18.67 0.70
N SER A 138 -4.79 19.72 -0.07
CA SER A 138 -4.94 19.69 -1.53
C SER A 138 -3.98 18.70 -2.20
N GLN A 139 -2.74 18.61 -1.70
CA GLN A 139 -1.76 17.63 -2.16
C GLN A 139 -2.23 16.21 -1.86
N LEU A 140 -2.73 15.97 -0.65
CA LEU A 140 -3.21 14.66 -0.21
C LEU A 140 -4.45 14.22 -1.00
N GLU A 141 -5.36 15.16 -1.32
CA GLU A 141 -6.52 14.88 -2.16
C GLU A 141 -6.12 14.55 -3.61
N LYS A 142 -5.10 15.25 -4.15
CA LYS A 142 -4.53 14.96 -5.46
C LYS A 142 -3.86 13.59 -5.49
N GLU A 143 -3.01 13.27 -4.52
CA GLU A 143 -2.34 11.98 -4.40
C GLU A 143 -3.35 10.84 -4.24
N LYS A 144 -4.40 11.03 -3.43
CA LYS A 144 -5.49 10.06 -3.30
C LYS A 144 -6.16 9.78 -4.63
N LYS A 145 -6.42 10.82 -5.44
CA LYS A 145 -7.04 10.68 -6.76
C LYS A 145 -6.12 9.94 -7.74
N GLU A 146 -4.84 10.28 -7.75
CA GLU A 146 -3.82 9.60 -8.57
C GLU A 146 -3.67 8.13 -8.17
N PHE A 147 -3.64 7.83 -6.87
CA PHE A 147 -3.61 6.46 -6.35
C PHE A 147 -4.84 5.65 -6.78
N LEU A 148 -6.04 6.25 -6.72
CA LEU A 148 -7.27 5.58 -7.16
C LEU A 148 -7.28 5.32 -8.67
N SER A 149 -6.79 6.25 -9.49
CA SER A 149 -6.62 5.99 -10.93
C SER A 149 -5.60 4.90 -11.20
N LEU A 150 -4.46 4.91 -10.47
CA LEU A 150 -3.43 3.89 -10.62
C LEU A 150 -3.97 2.51 -10.22
N LYS A 151 -4.72 2.40 -9.12
CA LYS A 151 -5.38 1.16 -8.68
C LYS A 151 -6.34 0.63 -9.75
N LYS A 152 -7.13 1.51 -10.38
CA LYS A 152 -8.06 1.15 -11.46
C LYS A 152 -7.31 0.64 -12.70
N ASP A 153 -6.26 1.35 -13.11
CA ASP A 153 -5.44 0.98 -14.26
C ASP A 153 -4.73 -0.36 -14.00
N LEU A 154 -4.10 -0.52 -12.83
CA LEU A 154 -3.49 -1.77 -12.40
C LEU A 154 -4.50 -2.91 -12.38
N GLY A 155 -5.70 -2.69 -11.85
CA GLY A 155 -6.77 -3.69 -11.87
C GLY A 155 -7.12 -4.16 -13.28
N SER A 156 -7.17 -3.23 -14.24
CA SER A 156 -7.45 -3.55 -15.65
C SER A 156 -6.30 -4.31 -16.33
N TYR A 157 -5.05 -3.88 -16.11
CA TYR A 157 -3.87 -4.49 -16.73
C TYR A 157 -3.50 -5.82 -16.09
N VAL A 158 -3.50 -5.90 -14.76
CA VAL A 158 -3.18 -7.13 -14.02
C VAL A 158 -4.31 -8.14 -14.18
N GLY A 159 -5.58 -7.73 -14.04
CA GLY A 159 -6.72 -8.62 -14.21
C GLY A 159 -6.78 -9.23 -15.63
N GLY A 160 -6.55 -8.41 -16.66
CA GLY A 160 -6.53 -8.85 -18.05
C GLY A 160 -5.29 -9.68 -18.40
N ALA A 161 -4.09 -9.18 -18.11
CA ALA A 161 -2.84 -9.81 -18.52
C ALA A 161 -2.53 -11.07 -17.71
N VAL A 162 -2.77 -11.08 -16.39
CA VAL A 162 -2.53 -12.27 -15.57
C VAL A 162 -3.56 -13.35 -15.90
N SER A 163 -4.84 -13.01 -16.05
CA SER A 163 -5.87 -14.01 -16.42
C SER A 163 -5.60 -14.60 -17.81
N SER A 164 -5.26 -13.76 -18.80
CA SER A 164 -4.96 -14.24 -20.17
C SER A 164 -3.67 -15.04 -20.22
N ALA A 165 -2.57 -14.57 -19.62
CA ALA A 165 -1.29 -15.27 -19.63
C ALA A 165 -1.35 -16.59 -18.85
N LEU A 166 -2.04 -16.60 -17.70
CA LEU A 166 -2.25 -17.81 -16.91
C LEU A 166 -3.13 -18.82 -17.67
N SER A 167 -4.22 -18.37 -18.29
CA SER A 167 -5.09 -19.21 -19.12
C SER A 167 -4.34 -19.78 -20.33
N ASP A 168 -3.55 -18.96 -21.03
CA ASP A 168 -2.72 -19.41 -22.16
C ASP A 168 -1.64 -20.41 -21.72
N SER A 169 -1.03 -20.21 -20.55
CA SER A 169 -0.04 -21.15 -20.00
C SER A 169 -0.68 -22.50 -19.66
N PHE A 170 -1.89 -22.50 -19.09
CA PHE A 170 -2.64 -23.73 -18.81
C PHE A 170 -3.13 -24.41 -20.08
N LYS A 171 -3.57 -23.64 -21.08
CA LYS A 171 -3.98 -24.16 -22.39
C LYS A 171 -2.82 -24.83 -23.12
N LYS A 172 -1.66 -24.16 -23.21
CA LYS A 172 -0.43 -24.76 -23.78
C LYS A 172 -0.01 -26.04 -23.06
N ARG A 173 -0.08 -26.04 -21.72
CA ARG A 173 0.24 -27.22 -20.92
C ARG A 173 -0.74 -28.36 -21.17
N LYS A 174 -2.04 -28.08 -21.21
CA LYS A 174 -3.08 -29.07 -21.56
C LYS A 174 -2.83 -29.68 -22.93
N ASP A 175 -2.52 -28.86 -23.93
CA ASP A 175 -2.26 -29.34 -25.30
C ASP A 175 -1.01 -30.26 -25.33
N SER A 176 0.06 -29.91 -24.59
CA SER A 176 1.24 -30.78 -24.46
C SER A 176 0.94 -32.11 -23.77
N LEU A 177 0.10 -32.11 -22.72
CA LEU A 177 -0.33 -33.33 -22.03
C LEU A 177 -1.23 -34.20 -22.90
N TRP A 178 -2.08 -33.59 -23.73
CA TRP A 178 -2.90 -34.32 -24.69
C TRP A 178 -2.05 -35.06 -25.73
N ILE A 179 -0.97 -34.43 -26.22
CA ILE A 179 0.01 -35.07 -27.11
C ILE A 179 0.71 -36.24 -26.39
N ALA A 180 1.18 -36.03 -25.16
CA ALA A 180 1.86 -37.07 -24.38
C ALA A 180 0.93 -38.27 -24.08
N LYS A 181 -0.31 -38.02 -23.66
CA LYS A 181 -1.35 -39.04 -23.47
C LYS A 181 -1.60 -39.84 -24.75
N SER A 182 -1.74 -39.14 -25.88
CA SER A 182 -2.00 -39.78 -27.18
C SER A 182 -0.82 -40.65 -27.60
N PHE A 183 0.41 -40.17 -27.40
CA PHE A 183 1.63 -40.96 -27.63
C PHE A 183 1.63 -42.27 -26.82
N TRP A 184 1.37 -42.21 -25.52
CA TRP A 184 1.30 -43.41 -24.68
C TRP A 184 0.17 -44.36 -25.06
N LEU A 185 -0.99 -43.83 -25.49
CA LEU A 185 -2.10 -44.64 -25.99
C LEU A 185 -1.70 -45.42 -27.25
N PHE A 186 -1.11 -44.75 -28.24
CA PHE A 186 -0.67 -45.41 -29.48
C PHE A 186 0.44 -46.43 -29.21
N LEU A 187 1.35 -46.10 -28.30
CA LEU A 187 2.43 -47.00 -27.90
C LEU A 187 1.86 -48.23 -27.14
N PHE A 188 0.83 -48.07 -26.31
CA PHE A 188 0.12 -49.18 -25.67
C PHE A 188 -0.54 -50.10 -26.69
N ILE A 189 -1.23 -49.53 -27.69
CA ILE A 189 -1.87 -50.30 -28.77
C ILE A 189 -0.81 -51.04 -29.59
N GLY A 190 0.30 -50.38 -29.94
CA GLY A 190 1.40 -50.97 -30.71
C GLY A 190 2.07 -52.15 -29.98
N VAL A 191 2.45 -51.95 -28.72
CA VAL A 191 3.03 -53.04 -27.91
C VAL A 191 2.00 -54.14 -27.66
N GLY A 192 0.72 -53.80 -27.49
CA GLY A 192 -0.37 -54.78 -27.35
C GLY A 192 -0.52 -55.64 -28.59
N TYR A 193 -0.41 -55.04 -29.78
CA TYR A 193 -0.44 -55.75 -31.05
C TYR A 193 0.74 -56.71 -31.21
N VAL A 194 1.97 -56.26 -30.89
CA VAL A 194 3.17 -57.12 -30.91
C VAL A 194 3.02 -58.28 -29.92
N THR A 195 2.61 -57.99 -28.69
CA THR A 195 2.41 -59.00 -27.63
C THR A 195 1.37 -60.05 -28.05
N TYR A 196 0.28 -59.61 -28.69
CA TYR A 196 -0.74 -60.50 -29.25
C TYR A 196 -0.18 -61.39 -30.36
N GLY A 197 0.64 -60.83 -31.26
CA GLY A 197 1.33 -61.59 -32.32
C GLY A 197 2.27 -62.66 -31.76
N ASP A 198 3.12 -62.28 -30.80
CA ASP A 198 4.05 -63.20 -30.13
C ASP A 198 3.31 -64.32 -29.39
N THR A 199 2.23 -63.97 -28.68
CA THR A 199 1.39 -64.95 -28.00
C THR A 199 0.79 -65.94 -28.99
N ARG A 200 0.29 -65.46 -30.14
CA ARG A 200 -0.28 -66.33 -31.19
C ARG A 200 0.78 -67.25 -31.82
N ASN A 201 1.98 -66.76 -32.07
CA ASN A 201 3.09 -67.57 -32.58
C ASN A 201 3.49 -68.65 -31.58
N ILE A 202 3.60 -68.28 -30.31
CA ILE A 202 3.86 -69.21 -29.21
C ILE A 202 2.77 -70.28 -29.11
N SER A 203 1.49 -69.90 -29.18
CA SER A 203 0.38 -70.86 -29.12
C SER A 203 0.42 -71.88 -30.27
N LYS A 204 0.73 -71.44 -31.50
CA LYS A 204 0.85 -72.35 -32.66
C LYS A 204 1.99 -73.33 -32.50
N GLU A 205 3.14 -72.87 -32.04
CA GLU A 205 4.29 -73.74 -31.82
C GLU A 205 4.07 -74.74 -30.68
N ILE A 206 3.39 -74.34 -29.59
CA ILE A 206 2.98 -75.26 -28.53
C ILE A 206 2.01 -76.32 -29.09
N GLU A 207 1.07 -75.92 -29.95
CA GLU A 207 0.15 -76.86 -30.60
C GLU A 207 0.89 -77.89 -31.46
N ILE A 208 1.92 -77.47 -32.21
CA ILE A 208 2.78 -78.37 -33.00
C ILE A 208 3.51 -79.35 -32.10
N VAL A 209 4.19 -78.87 -31.06
CA VAL A 209 4.94 -79.72 -30.12
C VAL A 209 3.99 -80.71 -29.42
N TYR A 210 2.81 -80.27 -29.04
CA TYR A 210 1.78 -81.11 -28.41
C TYR A 210 1.29 -82.21 -29.37
N LYS A 211 0.94 -81.88 -30.62
CA LYS A 211 0.55 -82.86 -31.64
C LYS A 211 1.66 -83.88 -31.92
N THR A 212 2.91 -83.43 -32.06
CA THR A 212 4.06 -84.32 -32.26
C THR A 212 4.32 -85.22 -31.05
N SER A 213 4.09 -84.75 -29.82
CA SER A 213 4.21 -85.59 -28.63
C SER A 213 3.15 -86.70 -28.57
N ILE A 214 1.90 -86.40 -28.96
CA ILE A 214 0.81 -87.38 -29.04
C ILE A 214 1.10 -88.43 -30.13
N GLU A 215 1.58 -88.01 -31.30
CA GLU A 215 1.92 -88.92 -32.40
C GLU A 215 3.07 -89.89 -32.04
N LYS A 216 4.06 -89.42 -31.28
CA LYS A 216 5.18 -90.26 -30.80
C LYS A 216 4.77 -91.23 -29.70
N GLU A 217 3.84 -90.84 -28.83
CA GLU A 217 3.27 -91.72 -27.81
C GLU A 217 2.45 -92.86 -28.44
N ALA A 218 1.76 -92.60 -29.57
CA ALA A 218 1.09 -93.63 -30.36
C ALA A 218 2.03 -94.64 -31.05
N GLN A 219 3.34 -94.35 -31.13
CA GLN A 219 4.36 -95.20 -31.78
C GLN A 219 5.25 -96.00 -30.81
N ASN A 220 4.95 -96.04 -29.50
CA ASN A 220 5.71 -96.78 -28.47
C ASN A 220 7.21 -96.42 -28.37
N GLU A 221 7.61 -95.19 -28.72
CA GLU A 221 8.93 -94.67 -28.32
C GLU A 221 8.86 -94.10 -26.89
N SER A 222 9.90 -94.34 -26.08
CA SER A 222 9.91 -94.00 -24.66
C SER A 222 9.56 -92.54 -24.40
N THR A 223 8.52 -92.34 -23.60
CA THR A 223 7.92 -91.06 -23.25
C THR A 223 8.89 -90.22 -22.43
N LYS A 224 9.57 -89.25 -23.07
CA LYS A 224 10.04 -88.05 -22.37
C LYS A 224 8.83 -87.18 -22.03
N SER A 225 8.21 -87.64 -20.96
CA SER A 225 6.96 -87.25 -20.32
C SER A 225 7.02 -85.83 -19.78
N THR A 226 6.03 -85.00 -20.14
CA THR A 226 5.44 -83.85 -19.40
C THR A 226 6.37 -82.71 -18.91
N SER A 227 7.54 -83.00 -18.34
CA SER A 227 8.56 -82.03 -17.91
C SER A 227 9.04 -81.15 -19.06
N ASP A 228 9.18 -81.71 -20.26
CA ASP A 228 9.67 -80.97 -21.42
C ASP A 228 8.63 -79.94 -21.90
N LEU A 229 7.33 -80.26 -21.82
CA LEU A 229 6.24 -79.31 -22.11
C LEU A 229 6.17 -78.17 -21.08
N LEU A 230 6.37 -78.48 -19.79
CA LEU A 230 6.40 -77.46 -18.73
C LEU A 230 7.62 -76.54 -18.87
N ILE A 231 8.80 -77.08 -19.18
CA ILE A 231 10.01 -76.28 -19.42
C ILE A 231 9.82 -75.37 -20.63
N VAL A 232 9.25 -75.90 -21.72
CA VAL A 232 8.93 -75.11 -22.91
C VAL A 232 7.93 -74.00 -22.59
N TRP A 233 6.89 -74.27 -21.79
CA TRP A 233 5.95 -73.26 -21.32
C TRP A 233 6.60 -72.18 -20.46
N LEU A 234 7.48 -72.55 -19.53
CA LEU A 234 8.16 -71.60 -18.64
C LEU A 234 9.15 -70.70 -19.40
N VAL A 235 9.95 -71.26 -20.30
CA VAL A 235 10.89 -70.47 -21.14
C VAL A 235 10.12 -69.49 -22.02
N ARG A 236 8.94 -69.88 -22.52
CA ARG A 236 8.09 -69.02 -23.35
C ARG A 236 7.37 -67.93 -22.54
N LEU A 237 6.87 -68.25 -21.34
CA LEU A 237 6.34 -67.24 -20.41
C LEU A 237 7.42 -66.21 -20.04
N LEU A 238 8.64 -66.68 -19.79
CA LEU A 238 9.77 -65.80 -19.54
C LEU A 238 10.08 -64.91 -20.77
N SER A 239 9.96 -65.44 -21.98
CA SER A 239 10.13 -64.67 -23.22
C SER A 239 9.04 -63.62 -23.46
N VAL A 240 7.80 -63.85 -23.02
CA VAL A 240 6.69 -62.88 -23.14
C VAL A 240 6.67 -61.88 -22.00
N SER A 241 7.32 -62.20 -20.86
CA SER A 241 7.35 -61.35 -19.67
C SER A 241 7.82 -59.90 -19.91
N PRO A 242 8.82 -59.60 -20.77
CA PRO A 242 9.23 -58.23 -21.02
C PRO A 242 8.15 -57.40 -21.70
N ASN A 243 7.38 -58.02 -22.61
CA ASN A 243 6.28 -57.36 -23.31
C ASN A 243 5.11 -57.06 -22.38
N VAL A 244 4.79 -57.98 -21.47
CA VAL A 244 3.76 -57.78 -20.44
C VAL A 244 4.19 -56.70 -19.44
N ALA A 245 5.45 -56.71 -19.01
CA ALA A 245 6.01 -55.67 -18.16
C ALA A 245 6.00 -54.29 -18.85
N ALA A 246 6.32 -54.25 -20.15
CA ALA A 246 6.23 -53.04 -20.95
C ALA A 246 4.78 -52.54 -21.02
N LEU A 247 3.79 -53.40 -21.32
CA LEU A 247 2.38 -53.03 -21.32
C LEU A 247 1.91 -52.46 -19.99
N TRP A 248 2.30 -53.09 -18.88
CA TRP A 248 1.99 -52.60 -17.56
C TRP A 248 2.60 -51.21 -17.32
N PHE A 249 3.90 -51.03 -17.61
CA PHE A 249 4.58 -49.74 -17.46
C PHE A 249 3.91 -48.65 -18.31
N ILE A 250 3.65 -48.92 -19.58
CA ILE A 250 3.00 -47.98 -20.50
C ILE A 250 1.60 -47.61 -20.00
N GLY A 251 0.83 -48.60 -19.52
CA GLY A 251 -0.48 -48.36 -18.94
C GLY A 251 -0.42 -47.43 -17.72
N THR A 252 0.57 -47.61 -16.84
CA THR A 252 0.77 -46.71 -15.69
C THR A 252 1.16 -45.30 -16.10
N GLN A 253 2.00 -45.13 -17.14
CA GLN A 253 2.35 -43.81 -17.67
C GLN A 253 1.14 -43.14 -18.32
N TYR A 254 0.33 -43.87 -19.08
CA TYR A 254 -0.89 -43.34 -19.68
C TYR A 254 -1.88 -42.82 -18.62
N LEU A 255 -2.12 -43.61 -17.55
CA LEU A 255 -3.00 -43.20 -16.45
C LEU A 255 -2.46 -41.95 -15.73
N LYS A 256 -1.14 -41.88 -15.53
CA LYS A 256 -0.48 -40.72 -14.92
C LYS A 256 -0.66 -39.45 -15.76
N GLU A 257 -0.42 -39.52 -17.08
CA GLU A 257 -0.60 -38.37 -17.97
C GLU A 257 -2.07 -37.92 -18.06
N ARG A 258 -3.01 -38.88 -18.06
CA ARG A 258 -4.45 -38.56 -18.02
C ARG A 258 -4.83 -37.81 -16.75
N HIS A 259 -4.34 -38.23 -15.58
CA HIS A 259 -4.63 -37.53 -14.33
C HIS A 259 -4.06 -36.10 -14.33
N PHE A 260 -2.86 -35.90 -14.90
CA PHE A 260 -2.32 -34.54 -15.05
C PHE A 260 -3.15 -33.67 -15.99
N GLU A 261 -3.68 -34.22 -17.08
CA GLU A 261 -4.58 -33.50 -17.98
C GLU A 261 -5.86 -33.07 -17.25
N GLU A 262 -6.46 -33.98 -16.46
CA GLU A 262 -7.67 -33.69 -15.66
C GLU A 262 -7.40 -32.59 -14.62
N GLU A 263 -6.29 -32.65 -13.88
CA GLU A 263 -5.90 -31.61 -12.92
C GLU A 263 -5.64 -30.25 -13.58
N VAL A 264 -4.95 -30.23 -14.73
CA VAL A 264 -4.65 -29.00 -15.46
C VAL A 264 -5.92 -28.41 -16.07
N ALA A 265 -6.81 -29.25 -16.62
CA ALA A 265 -8.11 -28.80 -17.12
C ALA A 265 -8.99 -28.23 -16.01
N HIS A 266 -8.97 -28.83 -14.82
CA HIS A 266 -9.64 -28.29 -13.64
C HIS A 266 -9.08 -26.92 -13.23
N LYS A 267 -7.74 -26.80 -13.12
CA LYS A 267 -7.09 -25.51 -12.81
C LYS A 267 -7.40 -24.43 -13.85
N ALA A 268 -7.45 -24.79 -15.13
CA ALA A 268 -7.84 -23.88 -16.20
C ALA A 268 -9.29 -23.39 -16.07
N SER A 269 -10.22 -24.30 -15.74
CA SER A 269 -11.63 -23.97 -15.51
C SER A 269 -11.82 -23.02 -14.32
N VAL A 270 -11.13 -23.30 -13.21
CA VAL A 270 -11.15 -22.45 -12.01
C VAL A 270 -10.56 -21.07 -12.30
N ALA A 271 -9.42 -21.00 -12.99
CA ALA A 271 -8.80 -19.73 -13.37
C ALA A 271 -9.69 -18.89 -14.31
N SER A 272 -10.40 -19.54 -15.24
CA SER A 272 -11.36 -18.85 -16.12
C SER A 272 -12.57 -18.33 -15.35
N SER A 273 -13.03 -19.07 -14.34
CA SER A 273 -14.20 -18.69 -13.54
C SER A 273 -13.86 -17.60 -12.51
N LEU A 274 -12.60 -17.56 -12.04
CA LEU A 274 -12.10 -16.55 -11.10
C LEU A 274 -12.29 -15.11 -11.62
N LYS A 275 -12.08 -14.90 -12.92
CA LYS A 275 -12.31 -13.59 -13.55
C LYS A 275 -13.77 -13.16 -13.37
N ASN A 276 -14.72 -14.03 -13.68
CA ASN A 276 -16.15 -13.76 -13.56
C ASN A 276 -16.60 -13.55 -12.10
N TYR A 277 -16.07 -14.32 -11.14
CA TYR A 277 -16.40 -14.15 -9.72
C TYR A 277 -15.84 -12.85 -9.14
N SER A 278 -14.64 -12.43 -9.58
CA SER A 278 -14.05 -11.15 -9.15
C SER A 278 -14.81 -9.93 -9.68
N GLU A 279 -15.49 -10.07 -10.82
CA GLU A 279 -16.32 -9.04 -11.43
C GLU A 279 -17.73 -8.97 -10.81
N LEU A 280 -18.22 -10.06 -10.19
CA LEU A 280 -19.56 -10.15 -9.58
C LEU A 280 -19.62 -9.79 -8.08
N SER A 281 -18.50 -9.80 -7.35
CA SER A 281 -18.51 -9.55 -5.89
C SER A 281 -18.54 -8.05 -5.57
N SER A 282 -19.56 -7.60 -4.85
CA SER A 282 -19.77 -6.20 -4.45
C SER A 282 -18.97 -5.76 -3.20
N SER A 283 -18.34 -6.68 -2.47
CA SER A 283 -17.55 -6.42 -1.26
C SER A 283 -16.06 -6.78 -1.42
N GLU A 284 -15.16 -5.84 -1.09
CA GLU A 284 -13.69 -5.99 -1.23
C GLU A 284 -13.12 -7.14 -0.37
N SER A 285 -13.75 -7.44 0.78
CA SER A 285 -13.39 -8.57 1.65
C SER A 285 -13.63 -9.94 0.98
N THR A 286 -14.81 -10.10 0.36
CA THR A 286 -15.23 -11.34 -0.30
C THR A 286 -14.45 -11.57 -1.60
N GLN A 287 -14.11 -10.49 -2.31
CA GLN A 287 -13.25 -10.54 -3.47
C GLN A 287 -11.86 -11.09 -3.12
N ASN A 288 -11.26 -10.61 -2.02
CA ASN A 288 -9.95 -11.08 -1.55
C ASN A 288 -9.96 -12.55 -1.08
N GLU A 289 -11.05 -13.01 -0.46
CA GLU A 289 -11.20 -14.41 -0.04
C GLU A 289 -11.32 -15.35 -1.26
N ILE A 290 -12.08 -14.96 -2.28
CA ILE A 290 -12.22 -15.71 -3.53
C ILE A 290 -10.89 -15.75 -4.30
N ILE A 291 -10.19 -14.61 -4.40
CA ILE A 291 -8.86 -14.54 -5.04
C ILE A 291 -7.85 -15.41 -4.29
N SER A 292 -7.85 -15.39 -2.96
CA SER A 292 -6.96 -16.21 -2.13
C SER A 292 -7.25 -17.70 -2.27
N ALA A 293 -8.52 -18.11 -2.22
CA ALA A 293 -8.93 -19.51 -2.39
C ALA A 293 -8.59 -20.03 -3.79
N ALA A 294 -8.83 -19.24 -4.84
CA ALA A 294 -8.52 -19.63 -6.20
C ALA A 294 -7.01 -19.62 -6.48
N SER A 295 -6.27 -18.67 -5.90
CA SER A 295 -4.80 -18.65 -5.94
C SER A 295 -4.23 -19.94 -5.34
N ASN A 296 -4.73 -20.37 -4.19
CA ASN A 296 -4.32 -21.64 -3.58
C ASN A 296 -4.57 -22.83 -4.51
N VAL A 297 -5.70 -22.90 -5.22
CA VAL A 297 -6.00 -23.99 -6.16
C VAL A 297 -5.10 -23.95 -7.40
N VAL A 298 -4.84 -22.76 -7.94
CA VAL A 298 -3.98 -22.55 -9.12
C VAL A 298 -2.52 -22.90 -8.83
N PHE A 299 -2.00 -22.48 -7.66
CA PHE A 299 -0.59 -22.65 -7.28
C PHE A 299 -0.30 -23.92 -6.47
N SER A 300 -1.31 -24.71 -6.11
CA SER A 300 -1.08 -26.02 -5.50
C SER A 300 -0.25 -26.92 -6.44
N PRO A 301 0.83 -27.56 -5.96
CA PRO A 301 1.57 -28.52 -6.78
C PRO A 301 0.66 -29.69 -7.20
N PRO A 302 0.86 -30.30 -8.39
CA PRO A 302 0.10 -31.47 -8.80
C PRO A 302 0.29 -32.60 -7.77
N SER A 303 -0.80 -33.09 -7.18
CA SER A 303 -0.72 -34.02 -6.05
C SER A 303 -0.76 -35.45 -6.55
N TYR A 304 0.41 -36.10 -6.60
CA TYR A 304 0.49 -37.54 -6.88
C TYR A 304 0.10 -38.40 -5.67
N LYS A 305 -0.12 -37.81 -4.48
CA LYS A 305 -0.26 -38.56 -3.22
C LYS A 305 -1.69 -38.86 -2.78
N ASP A 306 -2.68 -38.09 -3.25
CA ASP A 306 -4.07 -38.27 -2.84
C ASP A 306 -4.93 -38.54 -4.08
N GLY A 307 -5.04 -39.80 -4.48
CA GLY A 307 -6.06 -40.19 -5.45
C GLY A 307 -7.45 -39.73 -4.97
N TRP A 308 -8.21 -39.06 -5.85
CA TRP A 308 -9.60 -38.56 -5.70
C TRP A 308 -9.97 -37.72 -4.44
N GLY A 309 -9.45 -37.99 -3.24
CA GLY A 309 -9.88 -37.39 -1.97
C GLY A 309 -9.31 -35.99 -1.67
N GLY A 310 -8.17 -35.61 -2.26
CA GLY A 310 -7.60 -34.26 -2.06
C GLY A 310 -8.38 -33.17 -2.79
N VAL A 311 -8.87 -33.49 -4.01
CA VAL A 311 -9.70 -32.59 -4.82
C VAL A 311 -11.09 -32.44 -4.21
N GLU A 312 -11.68 -33.54 -3.71
CA GLU A 312 -13.01 -33.54 -3.08
C GLU A 312 -13.08 -32.68 -1.81
N LYS A 313 -12.02 -32.66 -0.99
CA LYS A 313 -11.92 -31.77 0.19
C LYS A 313 -11.91 -30.29 -0.18
N ASN A 314 -11.17 -29.92 -1.23
CA ASN A 314 -11.12 -28.53 -1.69
C ASN A 314 -12.44 -28.11 -2.34
N LEU A 315 -13.12 -29.03 -3.05
CA LEU A 315 -14.45 -28.80 -3.62
C LEU A 315 -15.52 -28.60 -2.54
N LYS A 316 -15.51 -29.40 -1.47
CA LYS A 316 -16.42 -29.19 -0.33
C LYS A 316 -16.22 -27.82 0.30
N LYS A 317 -14.96 -27.40 0.48
CA LYS A 317 -14.63 -26.09 1.05
C LYS A 317 -15.10 -24.93 0.16
N ILE A 318 -14.92 -25.03 -1.16
CA ILE A 318 -15.41 -24.01 -2.10
C ILE A 318 -16.95 -24.00 -2.15
N ALA A 319 -17.60 -25.17 -2.21
CA ALA A 319 -19.05 -25.27 -2.21
C ALA A 319 -19.68 -24.72 -0.92
N GLU A 320 -19.05 -24.95 0.23
CA GLU A 320 -19.45 -24.40 1.54
C GLU A 320 -19.36 -22.86 1.53
N ILE A 321 -18.25 -22.28 1.07
CA ILE A 321 -18.09 -20.83 0.92
C ILE A 321 -19.14 -20.25 -0.06
N THR A 322 -19.40 -20.94 -1.17
CA THR A 322 -20.37 -20.47 -2.19
C THR A 322 -21.82 -20.58 -1.69
N SER A 323 -22.12 -21.49 -0.77
CA SER A 323 -23.45 -21.62 -0.17
C SER A 323 -23.81 -20.48 0.78
N HIS A 324 -22.80 -19.79 1.34
CA HIS A 324 -22.96 -18.61 2.18
C HIS A 324 -23.14 -17.30 1.38
N LEU A 325 -23.09 -17.36 0.05
CA LEU A 325 -23.27 -16.22 -0.86
C LEU A 325 -24.69 -16.09 -1.44
N LYS A 326 -25.62 -16.98 -1.07
CA LYS A 326 -27.06 -16.85 -1.36
C LYS A 326 -27.78 -16.16 -0.20
#